data_AF-A0A3S1R0E3-F1
#
_entry.id   AF-A0A3S1R0E3-F1
#
_cell.length_a   1.000
_cell.length_b   1.000
_cell.length_c   1.000
_cell.angle_alpha   90.00
_cell.angle_beta   90.00
_cell.angle_gamma   90.00
#
_symmetry.space_group_name_H-M   'P 1'
#
loop_
_entity.id
_entity.type
_entity.pdbx_description
1 polymer ?
#
loop_
_entity_poly.entity_id
_entity_poly.type
_entity_poly.pdbx_seq_one_letter_code
_entity_poly.pdbx_strand_id
1 'polypeptide(L)'
;GVSAIPGGFTGVDIFFVISGYLISGSLLDDLERGQFSIGRFYWRRARRILPALTFVILLASIAAWFILLPSDLHEFSLSVIAASTFWSNIYFWKTTNYFSIDAELRPLLHTWSLSVEEQYYIFAPILLYLIHRYVSKRWLTVLLPMAVGSFALAVIATSLAPTAGFY
;
A
#
# COMPACT_ATOMS: atom_id res chain seq x y z
N GLY A 1 3.67 6.45 -26.03
CA GLY A 1 2.55 5.65 -25.50
C GLY A 1 1.25 6.25 -26.00
N VAL A 2 0.21 5.45 -26.19
CA VAL A 2 -1.10 5.89 -26.71
C VAL A 2 -1.68 6.95 -25.77
N SER A 3 -1.82 8.18 -26.27
CA SER A 3 -2.28 9.37 -25.55
C SER A 3 -3.79 9.43 -25.28
N ALA A 4 -4.52 8.34 -25.59
CA ALA A 4 -5.98 8.32 -25.62
C ALA A 4 -6.65 7.81 -24.31
N ILE A 5 -5.87 7.36 -23.33
CA ILE A 5 -6.41 6.96 -22.01
C ILE A 5 -5.63 7.70 -20.92
N PRO A 6 -6.13 8.83 -20.41
CA PRO A 6 -5.51 9.57 -19.30
C PRO A 6 -5.71 8.85 -17.94
N GLY A 7 -5.64 7.51 -17.92
CA GLY A 7 -6.13 6.66 -16.82
C GLY A 7 -5.12 5.66 -16.26
N GLY A 8 -3.81 5.84 -16.49
CA GLY A 8 -2.78 4.97 -15.90
C GLY A 8 -2.88 4.84 -14.37
N PHE A 9 -3.44 5.86 -13.71
CA PHE A 9 -3.63 5.93 -12.25
C PHE A 9 -4.89 5.24 -11.75
N THR A 10 -5.95 5.19 -12.55
CA THR A 10 -7.22 4.53 -12.19
C THR A 10 -7.00 3.04 -11.89
N GLY A 11 -5.97 2.43 -12.48
CA GLY A 11 -5.59 1.05 -12.21
C GLY A 11 -5.17 0.80 -10.76
N VAL A 12 -4.49 1.76 -10.12
CA VAL A 12 -4.03 1.62 -8.72
C VAL A 12 -5.21 1.76 -7.76
N ASP A 13 -6.10 2.72 -8.00
CA ASP A 13 -7.31 2.89 -7.19
C ASP A 13 -8.22 1.65 -7.27
N ILE A 14 -8.43 1.13 -8.49
CA ILE A 14 -9.19 -0.11 -8.70
C ILE A 14 -8.51 -1.29 -7.99
N PHE A 15 -7.18 -1.39 -8.06
CA PHE A 15 -6.41 -2.42 -7.38
C PHE A 15 -6.65 -2.38 -5.86
N PHE A 16 -6.55 -1.20 -5.23
CA PHE A 16 -6.80 -1.06 -3.80
C PHE A 16 -8.23 -1.42 -3.40
N VAL A 17 -9.23 -1.03 -4.20
CA VAL A 17 -10.63 -1.39 -3.96
C VAL A 17 -10.83 -2.91 -4.02
N ILE A 18 -10.27 -3.57 -5.04
CA ILE A 18 -10.36 -5.03 -5.19
C ILE A 18 -9.63 -5.74 -4.05
N SER A 19 -8.40 -5.33 -3.72
CA SER A 19 -7.65 -5.87 -2.59
C SER A 19 -8.44 -5.73 -1.29
N GLY A 20 -8.97 -4.54 -1.02
CA GLY A 20 -9.80 -4.26 0.16
C GLY A 20 -11.02 -5.17 0.26
N TYR A 21 -11.75 -5.36 -0.85
CA TYR A 21 -12.90 -6.26 -0.92
C TYR A 21 -12.52 -7.72 -0.63
N LEU A 22 -11.50 -8.25 -1.31
CA LEU A 22 -11.06 -9.65 -1.16
C LEU A 22 -10.57 -9.95 0.26
N ILE A 23 -9.85 -9.01 0.88
CA ILE A 23 -9.33 -9.19 2.23
C ILE A 23 -10.43 -9.13 3.25
N SER A 24 -11.30 -8.11 3.16
CA SER A 24 -12.42 -7.96 4.08
C SER A 24 -13.34 -9.18 4.01
N GLY A 25 -13.64 -9.67 2.81
CA GLY A 25 -14.38 -10.92 2.61
C GLY A 25 -13.70 -12.11 3.27
N SER A 26 -12.41 -12.34 3.00
CA SER A 26 -11.66 -13.45 3.62
C SER A 26 -11.60 -13.38 5.15
N LEU A 27 -11.52 -12.18 5.71
CA LEU A 27 -11.49 -11.94 7.16
C LEU A 27 -12.85 -12.20 7.80
N LEU A 28 -13.92 -11.74 7.16
CA LEU A 28 -15.30 -12.00 7.62
C LEU A 28 -15.62 -13.50 7.56
N ASP A 29 -15.26 -14.19 6.48
CA ASP A 29 -15.42 -15.64 6.36
C ASP A 29 -14.68 -16.39 7.47
N ASP A 30 -13.42 -16.02 7.74
CA ASP A 30 -12.61 -16.61 8.81
C ASP A 30 -13.23 -16.33 10.21
N LEU A 31 -13.84 -15.15 10.41
CA LEU A 31 -14.53 -14.77 11.66
C LEU A 31 -15.83 -15.55 11.85
N GLU A 32 -16.67 -15.64 10.82
CA GLU A 32 -17.95 -16.38 10.86
C GLU A 32 -17.73 -17.88 11.12
N ARG A 33 -16.63 -18.44 10.59
CA ARG A 33 -16.25 -19.84 10.82
C ARG A 33 -15.53 -20.07 12.16
N GLY A 34 -15.26 -19.02 12.93
CA GLY A 34 -14.51 -19.11 14.20
C GLY A 34 -13.03 -19.52 14.01
N GLN A 35 -12.49 -19.39 12.80
CA GLN A 35 -11.12 -19.79 12.45
C GLN A 35 -10.15 -18.60 12.38
N PHE A 36 -10.65 -17.39 12.67
CA PHE A 36 -9.85 -16.17 12.63
C PHE A 36 -8.61 -16.26 13.51
N SER A 37 -7.46 -15.98 12.91
CA SER A 37 -6.19 -15.84 13.62
C SER A 37 -5.34 -14.81 12.89
N ILE A 38 -5.03 -13.72 13.60
CA ILE A 38 -4.17 -12.64 13.13
C ILE A 38 -2.79 -13.19 12.71
N GLY A 39 -2.22 -14.08 13.51
CA GLY A 39 -0.93 -14.72 13.19
C GLY A 39 -0.99 -15.55 11.90
N ARG A 40 -2.05 -16.35 11.71
CA ARG A 40 -2.23 -17.12 10.45
C ARG A 40 -2.46 -16.21 9.25
N PHE A 41 -3.15 -15.08 9.43
CA PHE A 41 -3.35 -14.10 8.38
C PHE A 41 -2.00 -13.49 7.92
N TYR A 42 -1.21 -12.93 8.84
CA TYR A 42 0.09 -12.35 8.49
C TYR A 42 1.07 -13.38 7.94
N TRP A 43 1.07 -14.60 8.49
CA TRP A 43 1.96 -15.66 8.01
C TRP A 43 1.68 -16.08 6.56
N ARG A 44 0.41 -16.15 6.15
CA ARG A 44 0.02 -16.42 4.75
C ARG A 44 0.50 -15.31 3.81
N ARG A 45 0.36 -14.05 4.25
CA ARG A 45 0.76 -12.86 3.46
C ARG A 45 2.28 -12.75 3.33
N ALA A 46 3.01 -12.89 4.44
CA ALA A 46 4.46 -12.87 4.47
C ALA A 46 5.07 -13.91 3.52
N ARG A 47 4.57 -15.16 3.53
CA ARG A 47 5.04 -16.22 2.60
C ARG A 47 4.74 -15.94 1.14
N ARG A 48 3.73 -15.12 0.83
CA ARG A 48 3.38 -14.75 -0.55
C ARG A 48 4.21 -13.56 -1.05
N ILE A 49 4.51 -12.60 -0.17
CA ILE A 49 5.04 -11.27 -0.58
C ILE A 49 6.54 -11.16 -0.35
N LEU A 50 7.05 -11.60 0.80
CA LEU A 50 8.46 -11.45 1.15
C LEU A 50 9.41 -12.14 0.16
N PRO A 51 9.14 -13.33 -0.40
CA PRO A 51 10.05 -13.96 -1.35
C PRO A 51 10.24 -13.12 -2.62
N ALA A 52 9.13 -12.61 -3.18
CA ALA A 52 9.17 -11.80 -4.38
C ALA A 52 9.83 -10.43 -4.12
N LEU A 53 9.46 -9.77 -3.00
CA LEU A 53 10.05 -8.49 -2.63
C LEU A 53 11.56 -8.59 -2.40
N THR A 54 12.00 -9.60 -1.64
CA THR A 54 13.42 -9.83 -1.36
C THR A 54 14.19 -10.12 -2.64
N PHE A 55 13.62 -10.92 -3.55
CA PHE A 55 14.23 -11.22 -4.84
C PHE A 55 14.40 -9.96 -5.70
N VAL A 56 13.36 -9.13 -5.79
CA VAL A 56 13.41 -7.87 -6.55
C VAL A 56 14.44 -6.91 -5.95
N ILE A 57 14.44 -6.73 -4.63
CA ILE A 57 15.42 -5.88 -3.94
C ILE A 57 16.84 -6.38 -4.16
N LEU A 58 17.07 -7.70 -4.08
CA LEU A 58 18.38 -8.29 -4.30
C LEU A 58 18.88 -8.02 -5.72
N LEU A 59 18.07 -8.33 -6.73
CA LEU A 59 18.44 -8.08 -8.12
C LEU A 59 18.65 -6.59 -8.41
N ALA A 60 17.77 -5.73 -7.90
CA ALA A 60 17.91 -4.29 -8.04
C ALA A 60 19.19 -3.79 -7.37
N SER A 61 19.58 -4.34 -6.22
CA SER A 61 20.81 -3.97 -5.51
C SER A 61 22.07 -4.40 -6.27
N ILE A 62 22.06 -5.59 -6.86
CA ILE A 62 23.15 -6.06 -7.73
C ILE A 62 23.27 -5.13 -8.94
N ALA A 63 22.16 -4.83 -9.63
CA ALA A 63 22.17 -3.94 -10.79
C ALA A 63 22.62 -2.51 -10.41
N ALA A 64 22.12 -1.98 -9.30
CA ALA A 64 22.46 -0.67 -8.79
C ALA A 64 23.97 -0.52 -8.56
N TRP A 65 24.62 -1.54 -7.98
CA TRP A 65 26.06 -1.54 -7.74
C TRP A 65 26.90 -1.33 -9.00
N PHE A 66 26.44 -1.84 -10.15
CA PHE A 66 27.16 -1.71 -11.42
C PHE A 66 26.78 -0.47 -12.24
N ILE A 67 25.61 0.11 -12.00
CA ILE A 67 25.03 1.15 -12.86
C ILE A 67 25.07 2.53 -12.19
N LEU A 68 24.83 2.63 -10.88
CA LEU A 68 24.61 3.90 -10.19
C LEU A 68 25.92 4.54 -9.71
N LEU A 69 25.93 5.88 -9.69
CA LEU A 69 27.01 6.65 -9.08
C LEU A 69 26.95 6.54 -7.54
N PRO A 70 28.05 6.83 -6.82
CA PRO A 70 28.06 6.76 -5.34
C PRO A 70 26.98 7.59 -4.64
N SER A 71 26.63 8.76 -5.18
CA SER A 71 25.52 9.59 -4.67
C SER A 71 24.18 8.87 -4.78
N ASP A 72 23.94 8.22 -5.92
CA ASP A 72 22.66 7.60 -6.26
C ASP A 72 22.51 6.25 -5.55
N LEU A 73 23.63 5.56 -5.29
CA LEU A 73 23.67 4.38 -4.43
C LEU A 73 23.22 4.69 -2.99
N HIS A 74 23.57 5.87 -2.47
CA HIS A 74 23.11 6.29 -1.15
C HIS A 74 21.57 6.48 -1.13
N GLU A 75 20.99 7.18 -2.12
CA GLU A 75 19.53 7.31 -2.23
C GLU A 75 18.82 5.97 -2.47
N PHE A 76 19.43 5.10 -3.29
CA PHE A 76 18.94 3.75 -3.53
C PHE A 76 18.91 2.94 -2.23
N SER A 77 19.94 3.03 -1.38
CA SER A 77 19.98 2.32 -0.10
C SER A 77 18.84 2.73 0.84
N LEU A 78 18.47 4.02 0.86
CA LEU A 78 17.31 4.52 1.61
C LEU A 78 16.00 3.97 1.03
N SER A 79 15.91 3.88 -0.30
CA SER A 79 14.76 3.26 -0.98
C SER A 79 14.63 1.77 -0.63
N VAL A 80 15.74 1.03 -0.54
CA VAL A 80 15.77 -0.38 -0.09
C VAL A 80 15.28 -0.51 1.34
N ILE A 81 15.75 0.34 2.26
CA ILE A 81 15.30 0.34 3.67
C ILE A 81 13.80 0.64 3.74
N ALA A 82 13.33 1.64 3.00
CA ALA A 82 11.92 2.03 2.99
C ALA A 82 11.03 0.94 2.38
N ALA A 83 11.46 0.28 1.30
CA ALA A 83 10.74 -0.84 0.71
C ALA A 83 10.69 -2.06 1.66
N SER A 84 11.81 -2.37 2.32
CA SER A 84 11.92 -3.51 3.25
C SER A 84 11.10 -3.33 4.53
N THR A 85 10.90 -2.07 4.95
CA THR A 85 10.12 -1.72 6.14
C THR A 85 8.67 -1.33 5.82
N PHE A 86 8.24 -1.48 4.56
CA PHE A 86 6.92 -1.06 4.08
C PHE A 86 6.60 0.42 4.39
N TRP A 87 7.60 1.27 4.25
CA TRP A 87 7.52 2.72 4.45
C TRP A 87 7.81 3.52 3.17
N SER A 88 7.90 2.83 2.04
CA SER A 88 8.32 3.44 0.77
C SER A 88 7.34 4.49 0.26
N ASN A 89 6.03 4.39 0.54
CA ASN A 89 5.05 5.42 0.19
C ASN A 89 5.38 6.77 0.84
N ILE A 90 5.66 6.77 2.15
CA ILE A 90 6.00 7.98 2.89
C ILE A 90 7.38 8.51 2.49
N TYR A 91 8.34 7.61 2.26
CA TYR A 91 9.67 7.99 1.79
C TYR A 91 9.59 8.69 0.43
N PHE A 92 8.90 8.10 -0.55
CA PHE A 92 8.80 8.68 -1.89
C PHE A 92 7.95 9.94 -1.91
N TRP A 93 6.88 10.02 -1.12
CA TRP A 93 6.11 11.25 -0.93
C TRP A 93 6.97 12.43 -0.47
N LYS A 94 7.92 12.19 0.44
CA LYS A 94 8.79 13.25 0.99
C LYS A 94 10.00 13.58 0.13
N THR A 95 10.45 12.65 -0.70
CA THR A 95 11.73 12.76 -1.43
C THR A 95 11.59 12.89 -2.94
N THR A 96 10.37 12.71 -3.48
CA THR A 96 10.12 12.74 -4.93
C THR A 96 8.78 13.38 -5.20
N ASN A 97 8.67 14.10 -6.31
CA ASN A 97 7.39 14.22 -7.00
C ASN A 97 7.28 13.01 -7.93
N TYR A 98 6.32 12.11 -7.70
CA TYR A 98 6.05 10.94 -8.56
C TYR A 98 5.95 11.27 -10.07
N PHE A 99 5.64 12.54 -10.39
CA PHE A 99 5.45 13.07 -11.74
C PHE A 99 6.70 13.77 -12.34
N SER A 100 7.83 13.81 -11.64
CA SER A 100 9.08 14.33 -12.22
C SER A 100 9.79 13.27 -13.05
N ILE A 101 10.64 13.69 -13.98
CA ILE A 101 11.50 12.81 -14.79
C ILE A 101 12.38 11.92 -13.88
N ASP A 102 12.64 12.36 -12.64
CA ASP A 102 13.38 11.59 -11.63
C ASP A 102 12.67 10.32 -11.17
N ALA A 103 11.35 10.19 -11.39
CA ALA A 103 10.58 9.01 -11.00
C ALA A 103 10.98 7.77 -11.82
N GLU A 104 11.32 7.94 -13.10
CA GLU A 104 11.80 6.84 -13.96
C GLU A 104 13.18 6.34 -13.55
N LEU A 105 13.95 7.18 -12.84
CA LEU A 105 15.30 6.88 -12.38
C LEU A 105 15.33 6.17 -11.02
N ARG A 106 14.18 5.95 -10.37
CA ARG A 106 14.07 5.29 -9.05
C ARG A 106 13.63 3.82 -9.19
N PRO A 107 14.56 2.84 -9.10
CA PRO A 107 14.25 1.44 -9.42
C PRO A 107 13.16 0.81 -8.55
N LEU A 108 13.05 1.26 -7.29
CA LEU A 108 12.11 0.73 -6.30
C LEU A 108 10.87 1.60 -6.12
N LEU A 109 10.65 2.61 -6.96
CA LEU A 109 9.52 3.53 -6.80
C LEU A 109 8.19 2.78 -6.71
N HIS A 110 7.98 1.79 -7.57
CA HIS A 110 6.78 0.93 -7.63
C HIS A 110 6.41 0.21 -6.33
N THR A 111 7.31 0.14 -5.32
CA THR A 111 7.03 -0.47 -4.02
C THR A 111 6.11 0.39 -3.12
N TRP A 112 5.84 1.64 -3.51
CA TRP A 112 4.99 2.56 -2.76
C TRP A 112 3.59 1.99 -2.53
N SER A 113 2.95 1.45 -3.57
CA SER A 113 1.59 0.92 -3.48
C SER A 113 1.54 -0.34 -2.63
N LEU A 114 2.58 -1.19 -2.70
CA LEU A 114 2.73 -2.35 -1.82
C LEU A 114 2.85 -1.94 -0.35
N SER A 115 3.56 -0.85 -0.06
CA SER A 115 3.70 -0.35 1.31
C SER A 115 2.36 0.14 1.88
N VAL A 116 1.56 0.86 1.09
CA VAL A 116 0.20 1.26 1.46
C VAL A 116 -0.66 0.03 1.72
N GLU A 117 -0.57 -0.97 0.85
CA GLU A 117 -1.33 -2.22 0.98
C GLU A 117 -0.96 -2.99 2.26
N GLU A 118 0.32 -3.13 2.58
CA GLU A 118 0.76 -3.79 3.83
C GLU A 118 0.39 -2.99 5.08
N GLN A 119 0.44 -1.66 5.04
CA GLN A 119 -0.07 -0.82 6.13
C GLN A 119 -1.56 -1.08 6.35
N TYR A 120 -2.36 -1.10 5.28
CA TYR A 120 -3.77 -1.48 5.35
C TYR A 120 -3.96 -2.88 5.95
N TYR A 121 -3.11 -3.85 5.61
CA TYR A 121 -3.17 -5.21 6.14
C TYR A 121 -2.90 -5.29 7.64
N ILE A 122 -2.17 -4.32 8.21
CA ILE A 122 -1.95 -4.25 9.65
C ILE A 122 -3.23 -3.80 10.37
N PHE A 123 -3.91 -2.79 9.82
CA PHE A 123 -5.06 -2.17 10.48
C PHE A 123 -6.38 -2.91 10.23
N ALA A 124 -6.62 -3.40 9.00
CA ALA A 124 -7.91 -3.96 8.60
C ALA A 124 -8.36 -5.19 9.41
N PRO A 125 -7.50 -6.20 9.71
CA PRO A 125 -7.90 -7.36 10.50
C PRO A 125 -8.28 -6.97 11.93
N ILE A 126 -7.54 -6.03 12.53
CA ILE A 126 -7.80 -5.53 13.88
C ILE A 126 -9.14 -4.78 13.90
N LEU A 127 -9.33 -3.85 12.98
CA LEU A 127 -10.55 -3.07 12.87
C LEU A 127 -11.78 -3.97 12.65
N LEU A 128 -11.71 -4.91 11.69
CA LEU A 128 -12.81 -5.82 11.40
C LEU A 128 -13.10 -6.76 12.58
N TYR A 129 -12.08 -7.26 13.26
CA TYR A 129 -12.25 -8.05 14.47
C TYR A 129 -12.97 -7.25 15.57
N LEU A 130 -12.58 -6.01 15.82
CA LEU A 130 -13.22 -5.14 16.81
C LEU A 130 -14.67 -4.82 16.42
N ILE A 131 -14.94 -4.48 15.16
CA ILE A 131 -16.31 -4.24 14.68
C ILE A 131 -17.16 -5.50 14.86
N HIS A 132 -16.66 -6.66 14.43
CA HIS A 132 -17.38 -7.93 14.58
C HIS A 132 -17.65 -8.26 16.07
N ARG A 133 -16.67 -8.04 16.94
CA ARG A 133 -16.77 -8.37 18.38
C ARG A 133 -17.71 -7.45 19.16
N TYR A 134 -17.69 -6.15 18.88
CA TYR A 134 -18.32 -5.13 19.74
C TYR A 134 -19.56 -4.46 19.12
N VAL A 135 -19.68 -4.43 17.80
CA VAL A 135 -20.72 -3.64 17.10
C VAL A 135 -21.93 -4.53 16.68
N SER A 136 -21.79 -5.86 16.72
CA SER A 136 -22.81 -6.83 16.32
C SER A 136 -23.36 -6.57 14.89
N LYS A 137 -24.62 -6.94 14.58
CA LYS A 137 -25.28 -6.71 13.28
C LYS A 137 -25.41 -5.23 12.88
N ARG A 138 -25.00 -4.28 13.71
CA ARG A 138 -25.05 -2.83 13.45
C ARG A 138 -23.77 -2.28 12.81
N TRP A 139 -22.94 -3.11 12.20
CA TRP A 139 -21.69 -2.68 11.55
C TRP A 139 -21.86 -1.47 10.59
N LEU A 140 -23.02 -1.35 9.93
CA LEU A 140 -23.37 -0.20 9.09
C LEU A 140 -23.36 1.14 9.85
N THR A 141 -23.68 1.17 11.14
CA THR A 141 -23.67 2.42 11.93
C THR A 141 -22.26 2.93 12.20
N VAL A 142 -21.23 2.10 12.00
CA VAL A 142 -19.81 2.47 12.13
C VAL A 142 -19.19 2.69 10.76
N LEU A 143 -19.46 1.80 9.79
CA LEU A 143 -18.86 1.92 8.45
C LEU A 143 -19.38 3.12 7.66
N LEU A 144 -20.68 3.46 7.77
CA LEU A 144 -21.25 4.59 7.04
C LEU A 144 -20.60 5.94 7.42
N PRO A 145 -20.51 6.32 8.71
CA PRO A 145 -19.81 7.55 9.09
C PRO A 145 -18.31 7.50 8.81
N MET A 146 -17.66 6.33 8.92
CA MET A 146 -16.26 6.18 8.50
C MET A 146 -16.08 6.43 7.00
N ALA A 147 -16.96 5.90 6.15
CA ALA A 147 -16.92 6.09 4.71
C ALA A 147 -17.19 7.56 4.32
N VAL A 148 -18.20 8.19 4.93
CA VAL A 148 -18.51 9.60 4.70
C VAL A 148 -17.36 10.50 5.17
N GLY A 149 -16.80 10.22 6.35
CA GLY A 149 -15.65 10.95 6.88
C GLY A 149 -14.41 10.78 6.00
N SER A 150 -14.14 9.56 5.53
CA SER A 150 -13.04 9.28 4.59
C SER A 150 -13.23 10.01 3.26
N PHE A 151 -14.44 10.02 2.70
CA PHE A 151 -14.75 10.73 1.47
C PHE A 151 -14.59 12.26 1.63
N ALA A 152 -15.11 12.82 2.72
CA ALA A 152 -14.96 14.25 3.01
C ALA A 152 -13.49 14.64 3.17
N LEU A 153 -12.71 13.83 3.90
CA LEU A 153 -11.27 14.02 4.03
C LEU A 153 -10.55 13.91 2.68
N ALA A 154 -10.92 12.96 1.83
CA ALA A 154 -10.35 12.82 0.49
C ALA A 154 -10.60 14.08 -0.34
N VAL A 155 -11.84 14.58 -0.38
CA VAL A 155 -12.20 15.82 -1.11
C VAL A 155 -11.39 17.01 -0.60
N ILE A 156 -11.27 17.16 0.72
CA ILE A 156 -10.48 18.25 1.32
C ILE A 156 -8.99 18.10 1.00
N ALA A 157 -8.44 16.89 1.14
CA ALA A 157 -7.03 16.61 0.88
C ALA A 157 -6.65 16.85 -0.58
N THR A 158 -7.51 16.47 -1.54
CA THR A 158 -7.29 16.75 -2.96
C THR A 158 -7.23 18.26 -3.25
N SER A 159 -7.98 19.07 -2.49
CA SER A 159 -7.96 20.54 -2.65
C SER A 159 -6.74 21.22 -2.02
N LEU A 160 -6.14 20.63 -0.98
CA LEU A 160 -5.06 21.25 -0.20
C LEU A 160 -3.66 20.70 -0.53
N ALA A 161 -3.55 19.42 -0.87
CA ALA A 161 -2.28 18.74 -1.12
C ALA A 161 -2.47 17.61 -2.16
N PRO A 162 -2.53 17.95 -3.47
CA PRO A 162 -2.81 16.98 -4.53
C PRO A 162 -1.81 15.82 -4.58
N THR A 163 -0.55 16.08 -4.23
CA THR A 163 0.50 15.06 -4.16
C THR A 163 0.38 14.16 -2.93
N ALA A 164 -0.14 14.66 -1.81
CA ALA A 164 -0.36 13.85 -0.61
C ALA A 164 -1.60 12.96 -0.75
N GLY A 165 -2.63 13.40 -1.46
CA GLY A 165 -3.80 12.56 -1.76
C GLY A 165 -3.50 11.36 -2.66
N PHE A 166 -2.31 11.29 -3.26
CA PHE A 166 -1.88 10.19 -4.13
C PHE A 166 -1.14 9.07 -3.40
N TYR A 167 -0.43 9.39 -2.31
CA TYR A 167 0.43 8.46 -1.54
C TYR A 167 -0.25 7.95 -0.28
#